data_AF-A0A9D9YPB4-F1
#
_entry.id   AF-A0A9D9YPB4-F1
#
_cell.length_a   1.000
_cell.length_b   1.000
_cell.length_c   1.000
_cell.angle_alpha   90.00
_cell.angle_beta   90.00
_cell.angle_gamma   90.00
#
_symmetry.space_group_name_H-M   'P 1'
#
loop_
_entity.id
_entity.type
_entity.pdbx_description
1 polymer ?
#
loop_
_entity_poly.entity_id
_entity_poly.type
_entity_poly.pdbx_seq_one_letter_code
_entity_poly.pdbx_strand_id
1 'polypeptide(L)'
;MKKNKLQDQFLEELAKVPIVQVACEKTGLSRNSVYRWRKEDKTFEKKMDEALKSGVAFVNDMSESQLLTLIKEKSYSAISFWLRHRNDNYKDRIEITTKEDNGELTKEQQKVVKNALKLASLTKQKSIKRINS
;
A
#
# COMPACT_ATOMS: atom_id res chain seq x y z
N MET A 1 -29.84 28.09 -10.36
CA MET A 1 -29.66 28.16 -8.89
C MET A 1 -29.90 26.82 -8.17
N LYS A 2 -31.00 26.07 -8.40
CA LYS A 2 -31.27 24.79 -7.68
C LYS A 2 -30.20 23.69 -7.85
N LYS A 3 -29.54 23.60 -9.01
CA LYS A 3 -28.51 22.57 -9.30
C LYS A 3 -27.26 22.69 -8.41
N ASN A 4 -26.75 23.91 -8.18
CA ASN A 4 -25.59 24.12 -7.32
C ASN A 4 -25.88 23.74 -5.87
N LYS A 5 -27.07 24.06 -5.35
CA LYS A 5 -27.43 23.73 -3.97
C LYS A 5 -27.39 22.22 -3.67
N LEU A 6 -27.91 21.39 -4.57
CA LEU A 6 -27.87 19.93 -4.40
C LEU A 6 -26.45 19.37 -4.54
N GLN A 7 -25.63 19.94 -5.42
CA GLN A 7 -24.22 19.59 -5.53
C GLN A 7 -23.47 19.92 -4.25
N ASP A 8 -23.67 21.12 -3.70
CA ASP A 8 -23.01 21.55 -2.46
C ASP A 8 -23.45 20.67 -1.27
N GLN A 9 -24.74 20.39 -1.13
CA GLN A 9 -25.25 19.47 -0.10
C GLN A 9 -24.69 18.04 -0.24
N PHE A 10 -24.52 17.57 -1.48
CA PHE A 10 -23.92 16.25 -1.73
C PHE A 10 -22.45 16.22 -1.28
N LEU A 11 -21.69 17.27 -1.59
CA LEU A 11 -20.30 17.39 -1.20
C LEU A 11 -20.14 17.49 0.32
N GLU A 12 -21.03 18.22 1.00
CA GLU A 12 -21.07 18.29 2.47
C GLU A 12 -21.32 16.93 3.11
N GLU A 13 -22.27 16.14 2.61
CA GLU A 13 -22.52 14.80 3.14
C GLU A 13 -21.37 13.83 2.82
N LEU A 14 -20.76 13.96 1.64
CA LEU A 14 -19.61 13.15 1.25
C LEU A 14 -18.36 13.45 2.11
N ALA A 15 -18.21 14.70 2.55
CA ALA A 15 -17.15 15.12 3.47
C ALA A 15 -17.34 14.61 4.91
N LYS A 16 -18.53 14.12 5.27
CA LYS A 16 -18.78 13.47 6.57
C LYS A 16 -18.63 11.96 6.48
N VAL A 17 -19.14 11.36 5.41
CA VAL A 17 -19.05 9.92 5.15
C VAL A 17 -18.65 9.73 3.69
N PRO A 18 -17.42 9.25 3.38
CA PRO A 18 -16.88 9.20 2.02
C PRO A 18 -17.46 8.02 1.20
N ILE A 19 -18.77 7.80 1.29
CA ILE A 19 -19.52 6.77 0.58
C ILE A 19 -20.53 7.46 -0.32
N VAL A 20 -20.27 7.43 -1.64
CA VAL A 20 -21.11 8.12 -2.64
C VAL A 20 -22.58 7.70 -2.57
N GLN A 21 -22.85 6.41 -2.35
CA GLN A 21 -24.23 5.91 -2.23
C GLN A 21 -24.97 6.58 -1.06
N VAL A 22 -24.34 6.70 0.11
CA VAL A 22 -24.93 7.31 1.30
C VAL A 22 -25.19 8.80 1.08
N ALA A 23 -24.23 9.52 0.50
CA ALA A 23 -24.41 10.93 0.17
C ALA A 23 -25.53 11.15 -0.87
N CYS A 24 -25.64 10.25 -1.85
CA CYS A 24 -26.73 10.23 -2.83
C CYS A 24 -28.10 10.03 -2.17
N GLU A 25 -28.25 9.03 -1.29
CA GLU A 25 -29.50 8.75 -0.57
C GLU A 25 -29.95 9.94 0.29
N LYS A 26 -29.01 10.57 1.02
CA LYS A 26 -29.30 11.73 1.88
C LYS A 26 -29.71 12.98 1.10
N THR A 27 -29.23 13.13 -0.12
CA THR A 27 -29.51 14.31 -0.96
C THR A 27 -30.59 14.07 -2.03
N GLY A 28 -31.12 12.85 -2.12
CA GLY A 28 -32.10 12.48 -3.15
C GLY A 28 -31.53 12.47 -4.57
N LEU A 29 -30.22 12.28 -4.72
CA LEU A 29 -29.53 12.25 -6.01
C LEU A 29 -29.28 10.83 -6.48
N SER A 30 -29.35 10.59 -7.79
CA SER A 30 -28.89 9.33 -8.37
C SER A 30 -27.37 9.35 -8.58
N ARG A 31 -26.70 8.20 -8.35
CA ARG A 31 -25.26 8.04 -8.64
C ARG A 31 -24.90 8.43 -10.07
N ASN A 32 -25.76 8.09 -11.04
CA ASN A 32 -25.57 8.45 -12.44
C ASN A 32 -25.47 9.97 -12.65
N SER A 33 -26.28 10.75 -11.92
CA SER A 33 -26.25 12.22 -12.00
C SER A 33 -24.93 12.77 -11.46
N VAL A 34 -24.47 12.26 -10.32
CA VAL A 34 -23.19 12.65 -9.70
C VAL A 34 -22.01 12.29 -10.60
N TYR A 35 -21.96 11.06 -11.13
CA TYR A 35 -20.88 10.64 -12.02
C TYR A 35 -20.86 11.41 -13.33
N ARG A 36 -22.04 11.75 -13.87
CA ARG A 36 -22.13 12.65 -15.03
C ARG A 36 -21.53 14.02 -14.71
N TRP A 37 -21.88 14.62 -13.56
CA TRP A 37 -21.30 15.89 -13.15
C TRP A 37 -19.79 15.81 -12.95
N ARG A 38 -19.28 14.75 -12.32
CA ARG A 38 -17.83 14.54 -12.16
C ARG A 38 -17.11 14.46 -13.50
N LYS A 39 -17.74 13.87 -14.53
CA LYS A 39 -17.17 13.78 -15.87
C LYS A 39 -17.22 15.11 -16.63
N GLU A 40 -18.33 15.83 -16.53
CA GLU A 40 -18.62 17.02 -17.34
C GLU A 40 -18.11 18.32 -16.72
N ASP A 41 -17.97 18.40 -15.40
CA ASP A 41 -17.60 19.59 -14.65
C ASP A 41 -16.32 19.36 -13.84
N LYS A 42 -15.21 19.91 -14.34
CA LYS A 42 -13.88 19.83 -13.72
C LYS A 42 -13.78 20.55 -12.38
N THR A 43 -14.63 21.53 -12.13
CA THR A 43 -14.69 22.21 -10.82
C THR A 43 -15.38 21.30 -9.81
N PHE A 44 -16.50 20.68 -10.20
CA PHE A 44 -17.18 19.70 -9.37
C PHE A 44 -16.31 18.47 -9.08
N GLU A 45 -15.56 17.98 -10.06
CA GLU A 45 -14.60 16.87 -9.89
C GLU A 45 -13.60 17.18 -8.78
N LYS A 46 -12.93 18.33 -8.83
CA LYS A 46 -11.96 18.74 -7.80
C LYS A 46 -12.60 18.84 -6.42
N LYS A 47 -13.76 19.49 -6.32
CA LYS A 47 -14.50 19.60 -5.05
C LYS A 47 -14.90 18.23 -4.50
N MET A 48 -15.29 17.30 -5.36
CA MET A 48 -15.65 15.94 -4.97
C MET A 48 -14.42 15.17 -4.46
N ASP A 49 -13.27 15.31 -5.10
CA ASP A 49 -12.02 14.71 -4.64
C ASP A 49 -11.57 15.29 -3.29
N GLU A 50 -11.74 16.60 -3.08
CA GLU A 50 -11.49 17.27 -1.80
C GLU A 50 -12.45 16.78 -0.70
N ALA A 51 -13.75 16.70 -1.00
CA ALA A 51 -14.75 16.18 -0.08
C ALA A 51 -14.45 14.72 0.32
N LEU A 52 -14.06 13.87 -0.64
CA LEU A 52 -13.65 12.49 -0.35
C LEU A 52 -12.43 12.43 0.58
N LYS A 53 -11.40 13.24 0.33
CA LYS A 53 -10.22 13.31 1.20
C LYS A 53 -10.59 13.76 2.61
N SER A 54 -11.42 14.79 2.73
CA SER A 54 -11.91 15.28 4.01
C SER A 54 -12.72 14.21 4.76
N GLY A 55 -13.62 13.52 4.06
CA GLY A 55 -14.41 12.43 4.64
C GLY A 55 -13.57 11.26 5.10
N VAL A 56 -12.51 10.89 4.36
CA VAL A 56 -11.56 9.85 4.79
C VAL A 56 -10.83 10.28 6.06
N ALA A 57 -10.33 11.53 6.12
CA ALA A 57 -9.67 12.05 7.30
C ALA A 57 -10.61 12.04 8.52
N PHE A 58 -11.85 12.53 8.35
CA PHE A 58 -12.85 12.54 9.42
C PHE A 58 -13.19 11.14 9.94
N VAL A 59 -13.39 10.16 9.05
CA VAL A 59 -13.66 8.76 9.44
C VAL A 59 -12.45 8.13 10.12
N ASN A 60 -11.22 8.48 9.72
CA ASN A 60 -10.01 8.01 10.41
C ASN A 60 -9.96 8.52 11.84
N ASP A 61 -10.17 9.83 12.07
CA ASP A 61 -10.19 10.41 13.42
C ASP A 61 -11.26 9.76 14.31
N MET A 62 -12.45 9.53 13.75
CA MET A 62 -13.51 8.79 14.44
C MET A 62 -13.10 7.36 14.77
N SER A 63 -12.46 6.67 13.82
CA SER A 63 -12.02 5.29 14.00
C SER A 63 -10.92 5.17 15.06
N GLU A 64 -10.01 6.14 15.13
CA GLU A 64 -9.00 6.22 16.19
C GLU A 64 -9.65 6.38 17.58
N SER A 65 -10.66 7.24 17.70
CA SER A 65 -11.42 7.39 18.93
C SER A 65 -12.14 6.08 19.34
N GLN A 66 -12.76 5.38 18.38
CA GLN A 66 -13.39 4.08 18.63
C GLN A 66 -12.36 3.02 19.04
N LEU A 67 -11.18 3.01 18.41
CA LEU A 67 -10.10 2.10 18.79
C LEU A 67 -9.67 2.31 20.25
N LEU A 68 -9.54 3.55 20.69
CA LEU A 68 -9.21 3.87 22.09
C LEU A 68 -10.31 3.40 23.06
N THR A 69 -11.58 3.54 22.69
CA THR A 69 -12.69 3.00 23.48
C THR A 69 -12.60 1.48 23.62
N LEU A 70 -12.37 0.76 22.52
CA LEU A 70 -12.20 -0.70 22.55
C LEU A 70 -11.00 -1.13 23.41
N ILE A 71 -9.90 -0.37 23.39
CA ILE A 71 -8.75 -0.61 24.27
C ILE A 71 -9.13 -0.43 25.74
N LYS A 72 -9.90 0.63 26.10
CA LYS A 72 -10.40 0.83 27.47
C LYS A 72 -11.32 -0.30 27.91
N GLU A 73 -12.10 -0.86 26.99
CA GLU A 73 -12.97 -2.02 27.20
C GLU A 73 -12.22 -3.36 27.21
N LYS A 74 -10.88 -3.34 27.20
CA LYS A 74 -9.99 -4.51 27.29
C LYS A 74 -10.15 -5.48 26.10
N SER A 75 -10.54 -4.97 24.93
CA SER A 75 -10.58 -5.77 23.69
C SER A 75 -9.17 -6.18 23.28
N TYR A 76 -8.87 -7.48 23.35
CA TYR A 76 -7.56 -8.02 22.98
C TYR A 76 -7.19 -7.70 21.53
N SER A 77 -8.14 -7.79 20.60
CA SER A 77 -7.89 -7.51 19.18
C SER A 77 -7.47 -6.05 18.96
N ALA A 78 -8.12 -5.10 19.63
CA ALA A 78 -7.78 -3.68 19.57
C ALA A 78 -6.41 -3.38 20.20
N ILE A 79 -6.13 -3.96 21.37
CA ILE A 79 -4.84 -3.81 22.06
C ILE A 79 -3.70 -4.39 21.22
N SER A 80 -3.87 -5.61 20.72
CA SER A 80 -2.89 -6.30 19.88
C SER A 80 -2.64 -5.53 18.59
N PHE A 81 -3.71 -5.07 17.92
CA PHE A 81 -3.59 -4.23 16.73
C PHE A 81 -2.78 -2.97 17.02
N TRP A 82 -3.08 -2.23 18.08
CA TRP A 82 -2.35 -1.01 18.45
C TRP A 82 -0.86 -1.28 18.72
N LEU A 83 -0.55 -2.30 19.54
CA LEU A 83 0.83 -2.63 19.90
C LEU A 83 1.66 -3.06 18.70
N ARG A 84 1.13 -3.92 17.82
CA ARG A 84 1.83 -4.37 16.60
C ARG A 84 2.23 -3.24 15.67
N HIS A 85 1.44 -2.17 15.60
CA HIS A 85 1.68 -1.05 14.69
C HIS A 85 2.49 0.10 15.31
N ARG A 86 2.48 0.25 16.64
CA ARG A 86 3.11 1.41 17.32
C ARG A 86 4.21 1.06 18.32
N ASN A 87 4.49 -0.22 18.55
CA ASN A 87 5.57 -0.65 19.44
C ASN A 87 6.44 -1.72 18.75
N ASP A 88 7.72 -1.40 18.58
CA ASP A 88 8.69 -2.27 17.90
C ASP A 88 8.88 -3.64 18.55
N ASN A 89 8.62 -3.75 19.87
CA ASN A 89 8.69 -5.01 20.59
C ASN A 89 7.61 -6.02 20.15
N TYR A 90 6.53 -5.54 19.52
CA TYR A 90 5.37 -6.34 19.10
C TYR A 90 5.19 -6.38 17.58
N LYS A 91 6.12 -5.82 16.81
CA LYS A 91 6.09 -5.90 15.34
C LYS A 91 6.19 -7.36 14.89
N ASP A 92 5.47 -7.67 13.83
CA ASP A 92 5.58 -8.98 13.19
C ASP A 92 7.00 -9.19 12.67
N ARG A 93 7.63 -10.29 13.09
CA ARG A 93 8.92 -10.71 12.55
C ARG A 93 8.68 -11.75 11.47
N ILE A 94 9.16 -11.46 10.26
CA ILE A 94 9.22 -12.45 9.19
C ILE A 94 10.55 -13.18 9.36
N GLU A 95 10.50 -14.45 9.73
CA GLU A 95 11.68 -15.30 9.76
C GLU A 95 11.92 -15.84 8.34
N ILE A 96 13.01 -15.40 7.71
CA ILE A 96 13.40 -15.86 6.37
C ILE A 96 14.34 -17.05 6.55
N THR A 97 13.81 -18.27 6.44
CA THR A 97 14.65 -19.47 6.34
C THR A 97 15.16 -19.57 4.91
N THR A 98 16.30 -18.95 4.61
CA THR A 98 17.02 -19.27 3.37
C THR A 98 17.64 -20.66 3.52
N LYS A 99 17.28 -21.59 2.64
CA LYS A 99 18.12 -22.78 2.44
C LYS A 99 19.46 -22.26 1.93
N GLU A 100 20.53 -22.47 2.68
CA GLU A 100 21.88 -22.31 2.17
C GLU A 100 22.05 -23.32 1.03
N ASP A 101 21.86 -22.88 -0.21
CA ASP A 101 22.40 -23.60 -1.35
C ASP A 101 23.92 -23.50 -1.19
N ASN A 102 24.54 -24.58 -0.72
CA ASN A 102 25.99 -24.75 -0.79
C ASN A 102 26.37 -24.46 -2.23
N GLY A 103 27.00 -23.31 -2.49
CA GLY A 103 27.19 -22.69 -3.81
C GLY A 103 28.05 -23.47 -4.81
N GLU A 104 27.98 -24.80 -4.80
CA GLU A 104 28.50 -25.68 -5.82
C GLU A 104 27.75 -25.42 -7.13
N LEU A 105 28.47 -24.83 -8.08
CA LEU A 105 27.96 -24.63 -9.43
C LEU A 105 27.54 -25.98 -10.02
N THR A 106 26.35 -26.04 -10.61
CA THR A 106 25.91 -27.21 -11.37
C THR A 106 26.86 -27.45 -12.56
N LYS A 107 26.91 -28.68 -13.07
CA LYS A 107 27.78 -29.03 -14.21
C LYS A 107 27.57 -28.13 -15.42
N GLU A 108 26.34 -27.65 -15.64
CA GLU A 108 26.00 -26.72 -16.72
C GLU A 108 26.54 -25.31 -16.45
N GLN A 109 26.39 -24.79 -15.23
CA GLN A 109 26.95 -23.51 -14.83
C GLN A 109 28.49 -23.50 -14.91
N GLN A 110 29.15 -24.58 -14.48
CA GLN A 110 30.60 -24.76 -14.63
C GLN A 110 31.03 -24.70 -16.09
N LYS A 111 30.26 -25.28 -17.01
CA LYS A 111 30.54 -25.25 -18.45
C LYS A 111 30.42 -23.85 -19.02
N VAL A 112 29.43 -23.07 -18.59
CA VAL A 112 29.26 -21.67 -18.98
C VAL A 112 30.43 -20.81 -18.48
N VAL A 113 30.80 -20.96 -17.20
CA VAL A 113 31.95 -20.26 -16.61
C VAL A 113 33.25 -20.62 -17.34
N LYS A 114 33.47 -21.90 -17.64
CA LYS A 114 34.64 -22.37 -18.40
C LYS A 114 34.70 -21.77 -19.80
N ASN A 115 33.57 -21.67 -20.49
CA ASN A 115 33.49 -21.04 -21.81
C ASN A 115 33.76 -19.52 -21.73
N ALA A 116 33.20 -18.83 -20.74
CA ALA A 116 33.45 -17.41 -20.52
C ALA A 116 34.93 -17.11 -20.22
N LEU A 117 35.57 -17.90 -19.36
CA LEU A 117 37.01 -17.81 -19.06
C LEU A 117 37.90 -18.09 -20.28
N LYS A 118 37.44 -18.97 -21.18
CA LYS A 118 38.11 -19.26 -22.46
C LYS A 118 37.99 -18.10 -23.44
N LEU A 119 36.80 -17.52 -23.57
CA LEU A 119 36.54 -16.36 -24.43
C LEU A 119 37.28 -15.11 -23.96
N ALA A 120 37.39 -14.92 -22.64
CA ALA A 120 38.17 -13.85 -22.03
C ALA A 120 39.70 -14.02 -22.18
N SER A 121 40.18 -15.11 -22.83
CA SER A 121 41.60 -15.44 -23.00
C SER A 121 42.39 -15.55 -21.68
N LEU A 122 41.70 -15.71 -20.54
CA LEU A 122 42.28 -15.85 -19.20
C LEU A 122 42.86 -17.25 -18.93
N THR A 123 42.75 -18.17 -19.89
CA THR A 123 43.14 -19.58 -19.72
C THR A 123 44.65 -19.82 -19.89
N LYS A 124 45.46 -18.79 -20.20
CA LYS A 124 46.89 -18.94 -20.50
C LYS A 124 47.77 -17.94 -19.74
N GLN A 125 47.58 -17.78 -18.44
CA GLN A 125 48.63 -17.23 -17.58
C GLN A 125 49.50 -18.35 -16.99
N LYS A 126 50.75 -18.40 -17.45
CA LYS A 126 51.85 -19.28 -17.03
C LYS A 126 52.34 -19.06 -15.59
N SER A 127 51.59 -18.39 -14.71
CA SER A 127 52.08 -17.89 -13.42
C SER A 127 51.83 -18.82 -12.21
N ILE A 128 51.09 -19.92 -12.32
CA ILE A 128 51.03 -20.92 -11.23
C ILE A 128 52.15 -21.96 -11.43
N LYS A 129 53.41 -21.50 -11.40
CA LYS A 129 54.60 -22.35 -11.35
C LYS A 129 55.40 -22.22 -10.05
N ARG A 130 54.84 -21.58 -9.02
CA ARG A 130 55.48 -21.48 -7.70
C ARG A 130 54.46 -21.45 -6.58
N ILE A 131 53.94 -22.60 -6.19
CA ILE A 131 53.66 -22.91 -4.77
C ILE A 131 53.92 -24.41 -4.58
N ASN A 132 55.20 -24.79 -4.65
CA ASN A 132 55.74 -25.87 -3.83
C ASN A 132 56.94 -25.23 -3.12
N SER A 133 56.78 -24.99 -1.83
CA SER A 133 57.84 -25.15 -0.85
C SER A 133 57.36 -26.20 0.14
#